data_AF-A0A354GYH7-F1
#
_entry.id   AF-A0A354GYH7-F1
#
_cell.length_a   1.000
_cell.length_b   1.000
_cell.length_c   1.000
_cell.angle_alpha   90.00
_cell.angle_beta   90.00
_cell.angle_gamma   90.00
#
_symmetry.space_group_name_H-M   'P 1'
#
loop_
_entity.id
_entity.type
_entity.pdbx_description
1 polymer ?
#
loop_
_entity_poly.entity_id
_entity_poly.type
_entity_poly.pdbx_seq_one_letter_code
_entity_poly.pdbx_strand_id
1 'polypeptide(L)'
;MAPLSDRQHDAFDNPAKMACREGNLRVLREAAYLLWEDGTRTRLRCDWCELMGATGERTIDLLEREGVLAPGGFVGVDLNPARIDAFRQRRPDLKWVAGNLYERLEAPELANVGVLNLDAYGEIGDPDGRGDFQLIRGLALRGVERFGEFALFWNQDLDSVVRRRNNSGQALRRHTEMVCKALKGCLPRRDLVSEMLLPEGGEERIDSGFVGVLGAFEIYRGKTKGHRMANLRIILR
;
A
#
# COMPACT_ATOMS: atom_id res chain seq x y z
N MET A 1 6.44 -24.29 -6.62
CA MET A 1 6.57 -22.82 -6.83
C MET A 1 7.63 -22.57 -7.87
N ALA A 2 7.37 -21.74 -8.88
CA ALA A 2 8.45 -21.22 -9.72
C ALA A 2 9.33 -20.28 -8.88
N PRO A 3 10.66 -20.34 -8.99
CA PRO A 3 11.55 -19.44 -8.27
C PRO A 3 11.27 -17.99 -8.68
N LEU A 4 11.31 -17.07 -7.71
CA LEU A 4 11.22 -15.64 -7.97
C LEU A 4 12.36 -15.21 -8.91
N SER A 5 12.08 -14.34 -9.87
CA SER A 5 13.16 -13.72 -10.64
C SER A 5 14.01 -12.83 -9.73
N ASP A 6 15.28 -12.60 -10.07
CA ASP A 6 16.17 -11.71 -9.31
C ASP A 6 15.55 -10.32 -9.07
N ARG A 7 14.78 -9.82 -10.05
CA ARG A 7 14.03 -8.55 -9.93
C ARG A 7 12.92 -8.61 -8.87
N GLN A 8 12.24 -9.75 -8.73
CA GLN A 8 11.22 -9.96 -7.71
C GLN A 8 11.83 -10.20 -6.33
N HIS A 9 12.93 -10.94 -6.27
CA HIS A 9 13.66 -11.14 -5.02
C HIS A 9 14.21 -9.81 -4.48
N ASP A 10 14.83 -9.00 -5.35
CA ASP A 10 15.40 -7.70 -4.99
C ASP A 10 14.35 -6.64 -4.66
N ALA A 11 13.11 -6.75 -5.15
CA ALA A 11 12.07 -5.78 -4.86
C ALA A 11 11.18 -6.15 -3.66
N PHE A 12 10.98 -7.45 -3.37
CA PHE A 12 9.92 -7.90 -2.44
C PHE A 12 10.37 -8.79 -1.29
N ASP A 13 11.57 -9.37 -1.34
CA ASP A 13 12.14 -10.17 -0.24
C ASP A 13 13.56 -9.68 0.10
N ASN A 14 13.60 -8.53 0.75
CA ASN A 14 14.83 -7.88 1.20
C ASN A 14 14.58 -7.06 2.48
N PRO A 15 15.65 -6.70 3.24
CA PRO A 15 15.51 -5.93 4.48
C PRO A 15 14.81 -4.58 4.32
N ALA A 16 15.01 -3.89 3.18
CA ALA A 16 14.38 -2.61 2.93
C ALA A 16 12.85 -2.73 2.76
N LYS A 17 12.36 -3.81 2.14
CA LYS A 17 10.92 -4.10 2.05
C LYS A 17 10.33 -4.43 3.42
N MET A 18 11.05 -5.17 4.27
CA MET A 18 10.61 -5.40 5.65
C MET A 18 10.55 -4.11 6.47
N ALA A 19 11.58 -3.27 6.39
CA ALA A 19 11.58 -1.94 7.02
C ALA A 19 10.41 -1.08 6.51
N CYS A 20 10.07 -1.19 5.22
CA CYS A 20 8.94 -0.50 4.63
C CYS A 20 7.59 -0.95 5.24
N ARG A 21 7.41 -2.27 5.45
CA ARG A 21 6.22 -2.85 6.12
C ARG A 21 6.12 -2.39 7.58
N GLU A 22 7.23 -2.40 8.31
CA GLU A 22 7.31 -1.88 9.68
C GLU A 22 6.98 -0.38 9.73
N GLY A 23 7.46 0.39 8.74
CA GLY A 23 7.12 1.79 8.57
C GLY A 23 5.63 2.03 8.32
N ASN A 24 4.95 1.18 7.54
CA ASN A 24 3.50 1.25 7.35
C ASN A 24 2.76 1.08 8.68
N LEU A 25 3.13 0.05 9.45
CA LEU A 25 2.53 -0.20 10.76
C LEU A 25 2.78 0.94 11.75
N ARG A 26 4.00 1.50 11.77
CA ARG A 26 4.32 2.68 12.58
C ARG A 26 3.42 3.85 12.23
N VAL A 27 3.23 4.15 10.94
CA VAL A 27 2.35 5.24 10.49
C VAL A 27 0.89 5.01 10.92
N LEU A 28 0.38 3.77 10.87
CA LEU A 28 -0.96 3.48 11.42
C LEU A 28 -1.06 3.83 12.90
N ARG A 29 -0.07 3.42 13.70
CA ARG A 29 -0.04 3.69 15.15
C ARG A 29 0.06 5.19 15.45
N GLU A 30 0.76 5.94 14.61
CA GLU A 30 1.00 7.37 14.80
C GLU A 30 -0.13 8.27 14.28
N ALA A 31 -0.89 7.84 13.25
CA ALA A 31 -1.75 8.76 12.52
C ALA A 31 -3.19 8.29 12.27
N ALA A 32 -3.48 6.99 12.37
CA ALA A 32 -4.78 6.39 12.05
C ALA A 32 -5.51 5.89 13.31
N TYR A 33 -5.85 6.82 14.20
CA TYR A 33 -6.34 6.52 15.54
C TYR A 33 -7.69 5.80 15.60
N LEU A 34 -8.58 6.06 14.65
CA LEU A 34 -9.94 5.49 14.62
C LEU A 34 -9.98 4.07 14.05
N LEU A 35 -8.89 3.60 13.47
CA LEU A 35 -8.74 2.22 12.97
C LEU A 35 -8.40 1.21 14.07
N TRP A 36 -8.11 1.65 15.29
CA TRP A 36 -7.75 0.79 16.42
C TRP A 36 -8.95 0.52 17.34
N GLU A 37 -9.00 -0.67 17.94
CA GLU A 37 -10.01 -1.04 18.94
C GLU A 37 -9.83 -0.30 20.26
N ASP A 38 -8.58 -0.01 20.60
CA ASP A 38 -8.20 0.51 21.91
C ASP A 38 -7.33 1.77 21.80
N GLY A 39 -7.27 2.53 22.91
CA GLY A 39 -6.41 3.70 23.01
C GLY A 39 -4.91 3.38 23.00
N THR A 40 -4.54 2.12 23.28
CA THR A 40 -3.16 1.63 23.26
C THR A 40 -2.66 1.27 21.85
N ARG A 41 -3.56 1.26 20.85
CA ARG A 41 -3.30 0.96 19.45
C ARG A 41 -2.60 -0.38 19.25
N THR A 42 -3.13 -1.41 19.92
CA THR A 42 -2.57 -2.76 19.85
C THR A 42 -3.22 -3.58 18.75
N ARG A 43 -4.54 -3.47 18.58
CA ARG A 43 -5.33 -4.26 17.63
C ARG A 43 -6.22 -3.38 16.74
N LEU A 44 -6.27 -3.71 15.45
CA LEU A 44 -7.16 -3.06 14.48
C LEU A 44 -8.60 -3.57 14.64
N ARG A 45 -9.58 -2.67 14.51
CA ARG A 45 -11.02 -3.00 14.43
C ARG A 45 -11.50 -3.24 13.00
N CYS A 46 -10.60 -3.22 12.04
CA CYS A 46 -10.86 -3.36 10.60
C CYS A 46 -9.90 -4.38 9.99
N ASP A 47 -10.18 -4.79 8.75
CA ASP A 47 -9.33 -5.71 8.02
C ASP A 47 -8.17 -4.97 7.33
N TRP A 48 -7.00 -5.62 7.29
CA TRP A 48 -5.89 -5.30 6.41
C TRP A 48 -6.04 -6.03 5.07
N CYS A 49 -6.14 -5.29 3.97
CA CYS A 49 -6.19 -5.84 2.62
C CYS A 49 -4.84 -5.69 1.92
N GLU A 50 -4.33 -6.78 1.34
CA GLU A 50 -3.04 -6.81 0.65
C GLU A 50 -3.10 -7.52 -0.70
N LEU A 51 -2.41 -6.96 -1.69
CA LEU A 51 -2.01 -7.69 -2.88
C LEU A 51 -0.88 -8.66 -2.51
N MET A 52 -1.19 -9.95 -2.43
CA MET A 52 -0.32 -10.93 -1.78
C MET A 52 1.02 -11.12 -2.50
N GLY A 53 1.00 -11.24 -3.83
CA GLY A 53 2.20 -11.58 -4.58
C GLY A 53 2.87 -12.84 -4.01
N ALA A 54 4.18 -12.97 -4.22
CA ALA A 54 4.93 -14.10 -3.67
C ALA A 54 5.40 -13.91 -2.21
N THR A 55 5.34 -12.69 -1.66
CA THR A 55 5.94 -12.37 -0.36
C THR A 55 4.95 -11.81 0.67
N GLY A 56 3.65 -11.79 0.37
CA GLY A 56 2.61 -11.23 1.25
C GLY A 56 2.51 -11.91 2.61
N GLU A 57 2.93 -13.18 2.75
CA GLU A 57 3.02 -13.86 4.06
C GLU A 57 3.93 -13.12 5.04
N ARG A 58 4.96 -12.42 4.55
CA ARG A 58 5.84 -11.61 5.42
C ARG A 58 5.09 -10.47 6.11
N THR A 59 4.06 -9.92 5.46
CA THR A 59 3.22 -8.89 6.09
C THR A 59 2.34 -9.53 7.16
N ILE A 60 1.76 -10.71 6.89
CA ILE A 60 0.97 -11.45 7.89
C ILE A 60 1.83 -11.77 9.12
N ASP A 61 3.02 -12.36 8.92
CA ASP A 61 3.96 -12.70 9.99
C ASP A 61 4.28 -11.48 10.88
N LEU A 62 4.52 -10.32 10.25
CA LEU A 62 4.75 -9.06 10.96
C LEU A 62 3.53 -8.65 11.79
N LEU A 63 2.35 -8.59 11.18
CA LEU A 63 1.14 -8.11 11.85
C LEU A 63 0.71 -9.02 13.01
N GLU A 64 0.92 -10.34 12.87
CA GLU A 64 0.65 -11.31 13.93
C GLU A 64 1.64 -11.22 15.08
N ARG A 65 2.94 -11.12 14.78
CA ARG A 65 3.98 -10.92 15.79
C ARG A 65 3.72 -9.67 16.62
N GLU A 66 3.20 -8.64 15.98
CA GLU A 66 2.87 -7.35 16.60
C GLU A 66 1.47 -7.32 17.26
N GLY A 67 0.69 -8.41 17.19
CA GLY A 67 -0.63 -8.53 17.79
C GLY A 67 -1.72 -7.66 17.14
N VAL A 68 -1.49 -7.20 15.91
CA VAL A 68 -2.26 -6.14 15.24
C VAL A 68 -3.59 -6.65 14.68
N LEU A 69 -3.61 -7.88 14.17
CA LEU A 69 -4.79 -8.44 13.49
C LEU A 69 -5.87 -8.84 14.49
N ALA A 70 -7.11 -8.45 14.21
CA ALA A 70 -8.29 -9.12 14.76
C ALA A 70 -8.44 -10.54 14.18
N PRO A 71 -9.25 -11.43 14.79
CA PRO A 71 -9.57 -12.73 14.18
C PRO A 71 -10.13 -12.58 12.77
N GLY A 72 -9.49 -13.21 11.78
CA GLY A 72 -9.84 -13.04 10.36
C GLY A 72 -9.61 -11.63 9.82
N GLY A 73 -8.83 -10.80 10.52
CA GLY A 73 -8.58 -9.38 10.25
C GLY A 73 -7.67 -9.09 9.05
N PHE A 74 -7.49 -10.06 8.15
CA PHE A 74 -6.63 -9.95 6.99
C PHE A 74 -7.32 -10.52 5.75
N VAL A 75 -7.22 -9.79 4.64
CA VAL A 75 -7.73 -10.17 3.33
C VAL A 75 -6.58 -10.18 2.34
N GLY A 76 -6.19 -11.38 1.90
CA GLY A 76 -5.21 -11.54 0.83
C GLY A 76 -5.88 -11.64 -0.54
N VAL A 77 -5.40 -10.85 -1.51
CA VAL A 77 -5.90 -10.85 -2.89
C VAL A 77 -4.77 -11.12 -3.88
N ASP A 78 -5.02 -11.98 -4.87
CA ASP A 78 -4.05 -12.27 -5.93
C ASP A 78 -4.74 -12.72 -7.22
N LEU A 79 -4.17 -12.31 -8.36
CA LEU A 79 -4.64 -12.70 -9.69
C LEU A 79 -4.52 -14.21 -9.94
N ASN A 80 -3.58 -14.89 -9.28
CA ASN A 80 -3.36 -16.32 -9.44
C ASN A 80 -4.21 -17.14 -8.45
N PRO A 81 -5.26 -17.85 -8.91
CA PRO A 81 -6.14 -18.62 -8.02
C PRO A 81 -5.39 -19.72 -7.28
N ALA A 82 -4.45 -20.41 -7.93
CA ALA A 82 -3.68 -21.48 -7.30
C ALA A 82 -2.81 -20.98 -6.14
N ARG A 83 -2.33 -19.73 -6.23
CA ARG A 83 -1.60 -19.09 -5.13
C ARG A 83 -2.53 -18.80 -3.96
N ILE A 84 -3.71 -18.26 -4.24
CA ILE A 84 -4.75 -18.01 -3.23
C ILE A 84 -5.18 -19.31 -2.55
N ASP A 85 -5.39 -20.39 -3.31
CA ASP A 85 -5.76 -21.69 -2.75
C ASP A 85 -4.67 -22.24 -1.83
N ALA A 86 -3.40 -22.08 -2.21
CA ALA A 86 -2.27 -22.46 -1.37
C ALA A 86 -2.16 -21.62 -0.07
N PHE A 87 -2.50 -20.33 -0.10
CA PHE A 87 -2.61 -19.53 1.12
C PHE A 87 -3.80 -19.98 1.97
N ARG A 88 -4.98 -20.18 1.36
CA ARG A 88 -6.19 -20.61 2.06
C ARG A 88 -6.02 -21.95 2.78
N GLN A 89 -5.31 -22.90 2.16
CA GLN A 89 -5.01 -24.19 2.78
C GLN A 89 -4.11 -24.06 4.02
N ARG A 90 -3.13 -23.15 3.99
CA ARG A 90 -2.19 -22.92 5.09
C ARG A 90 -2.79 -22.05 6.21
N ARG A 91 -3.67 -21.12 5.84
CA ARG A 91 -4.26 -20.09 6.70
C ARG A 91 -5.77 -19.99 6.50
N PRO A 92 -6.53 -21.04 6.84
CA PRO A 92 -7.98 -21.07 6.67
C PRO A 92 -8.72 -20.08 7.59
N ASP A 93 -8.02 -19.54 8.58
CA ASP A 93 -8.50 -18.54 9.53
C ASP A 93 -8.59 -17.11 8.96
N LEU A 94 -7.94 -16.86 7.81
CA LEU A 94 -7.92 -15.57 7.12
C LEU A 94 -8.81 -15.56 5.86
N LYS A 95 -9.04 -14.37 5.31
CA LYS A 95 -9.89 -14.17 4.12
C LYS A 95 -9.03 -14.13 2.86
N TRP A 96 -9.52 -14.76 1.79
CA TRP A 96 -8.76 -14.93 0.56
C TRP A 96 -9.60 -14.76 -0.69
N VAL A 97 -9.25 -13.78 -1.52
CA VAL A 97 -9.98 -13.45 -2.75
C VAL A 97 -9.11 -13.75 -3.96
N ALA A 98 -9.57 -14.64 -4.83
CA ALA A 98 -8.91 -14.94 -6.10
C ALA A 98 -9.41 -14.03 -7.23
N GLY A 99 -8.47 -13.57 -8.03
CA GLY A 99 -8.71 -12.76 -9.22
C GLY A 99 -8.31 -11.31 -9.03
N ASN A 100 -8.83 -10.47 -9.92
CA ASN A 100 -8.49 -9.06 -9.94
C ASN A 100 -9.24 -8.32 -8.83
N LEU A 101 -8.52 -7.58 -7.98
CA LEU A 101 -9.12 -6.77 -6.92
C LEU A 101 -10.18 -5.81 -7.51
N TYR A 102 -9.98 -5.30 -8.74
CA TYR A 102 -10.94 -4.43 -9.45
C TYR A 102 -12.29 -5.10 -9.69
N GLU A 103 -12.27 -6.37 -10.06
CA GLU A 103 -13.48 -7.14 -10.40
C GLU A 103 -14.16 -7.72 -9.15
N ARG A 104 -13.49 -7.63 -8.00
CA ARG A 104 -13.89 -8.25 -6.74
C ARG A 104 -14.25 -7.25 -5.66
N LEU A 105 -14.44 -5.97 -6.01
CA LEU A 105 -14.78 -4.91 -5.06
C LEU A 105 -15.99 -5.20 -4.17
N GLU A 106 -16.94 -5.98 -4.67
CA GLU A 106 -18.17 -6.37 -3.96
C GLU A 106 -18.04 -7.72 -3.25
N ALA A 107 -16.84 -8.31 -3.22
CA ALA A 107 -16.60 -9.53 -2.47
C ALA A 107 -16.85 -9.27 -0.97
N PRO A 108 -17.64 -10.11 -0.29
CA PRO A 108 -18.00 -9.91 1.11
C PRO A 108 -16.78 -9.87 2.04
N GLU A 109 -15.69 -10.53 1.66
CA GLU A 109 -14.40 -10.49 2.35
C GLU A 109 -13.84 -9.07 2.47
N LEU A 110 -14.17 -8.17 1.54
CA LEU A 110 -13.67 -6.78 1.52
C LEU A 110 -14.56 -5.80 2.31
N ALA A 111 -15.67 -6.26 2.90
CA ALA A 111 -16.68 -5.38 3.51
C ALA A 111 -16.19 -4.61 4.75
N ASN A 112 -15.13 -5.10 5.40
CA ASN A 112 -14.57 -4.51 6.63
C ASN A 112 -13.15 -3.95 6.44
N VAL A 113 -12.72 -3.71 5.20
CA VAL A 113 -11.37 -3.19 4.92
C VAL A 113 -11.26 -1.73 5.35
N GLY A 114 -10.32 -1.46 6.25
CA GLY A 114 -9.93 -0.11 6.69
C GLY A 114 -8.49 0.25 6.35
N VAL A 115 -7.68 -0.75 5.99
CA VAL A 115 -6.29 -0.59 5.55
C VAL A 115 -6.10 -1.29 4.21
N LEU A 116 -5.56 -0.58 3.23
CA LEU A 116 -5.23 -1.12 1.92
C LEU A 116 -3.73 -0.96 1.63
N ASN A 117 -3.03 -2.08 1.45
CA ASN A 117 -1.64 -2.13 1.02
C ASN A 117 -1.56 -2.61 -0.44
N LEU A 118 -1.37 -1.68 -1.37
CA LEU A 118 -1.17 -1.93 -2.79
C LEU A 118 0.31 -2.05 -3.10
N ASP A 119 0.78 -3.28 -3.29
CA ASP A 119 2.13 -3.56 -3.77
C ASP A 119 2.11 -3.76 -5.29
N ALA A 120 2.00 -2.65 -6.03
CA ALA A 120 1.81 -2.67 -7.47
C ALA A 120 3.17 -2.62 -8.21
N TYR A 121 3.27 -3.39 -9.30
CA TYR A 121 4.39 -3.29 -10.24
C TYR A 121 4.25 -2.11 -11.23
N GLY A 122 3.16 -1.34 -11.12
CA GLY A 122 2.93 -0.16 -11.95
C GLY A 122 4.03 0.88 -11.77
N GLU A 123 4.38 1.56 -12.85
CA GLU A 123 5.31 2.68 -12.83
C GLU A 123 4.66 3.88 -12.14
N ILE A 124 5.46 4.60 -11.35
CA ILE A 124 4.97 5.80 -10.71
C ILE A 124 4.57 6.88 -11.73
N GLY A 125 3.37 7.43 -11.56
CA GLY A 125 2.82 8.42 -12.48
C GLY A 125 2.39 7.86 -13.83
N ASP A 126 2.21 6.54 -13.96
CA ASP A 126 1.68 5.90 -15.16
C ASP A 126 0.21 6.32 -15.40
N PRO A 127 -0.09 7.07 -16.48
CA PRO A 127 -1.43 7.57 -16.77
C PRO A 127 -2.46 6.48 -17.10
N ASP A 128 -2.01 5.25 -17.40
CA ASP A 128 -2.88 4.10 -17.66
C ASP A 128 -3.35 3.40 -16.37
N GLY A 129 -2.80 3.76 -15.20
CA GLY A 129 -3.23 3.30 -13.87
C GLY A 129 -4.62 3.79 -13.43
N ARG A 130 -5.48 4.27 -14.35
CA ARG A 130 -6.81 4.82 -14.05
C ARG A 130 -7.75 3.84 -13.35
N GLY A 131 -7.61 2.54 -13.60
CA GLY A 131 -8.39 1.50 -12.94
C GLY A 131 -8.15 1.44 -11.43
N ASP A 132 -6.88 1.58 -11.02
CA ASP A 132 -6.44 1.55 -9.62
C ASP A 132 -7.15 2.63 -8.79
N PHE A 133 -7.32 3.81 -9.37
CA PHE A 133 -7.88 4.98 -8.70
C PHE A 133 -9.38 4.86 -8.37
N GLN A 134 -10.19 4.26 -9.24
CA GLN A 134 -11.62 4.05 -8.94
C GLN A 134 -11.81 3.05 -7.81
N LEU A 135 -10.98 2.00 -7.78
CA LEU A 135 -10.97 1.01 -6.71
C LEU A 135 -10.59 1.63 -5.37
N ILE A 136 -9.46 2.34 -5.33
CA ILE A 136 -8.98 2.99 -4.12
C ILE A 136 -10.06 3.95 -3.61
N ARG A 137 -10.72 4.72 -4.49
CA ARG A 137 -11.82 5.62 -4.11
C ARG A 137 -12.98 4.86 -3.46
N GLY A 138 -13.43 3.76 -4.05
CA GLY A 138 -14.54 2.97 -3.51
C GLY A 138 -14.24 2.40 -2.12
N LEU A 139 -13.05 1.79 -1.95
CA LEU A 139 -12.61 1.26 -0.65
C LEU A 139 -12.38 2.36 0.38
N ALA A 140 -11.78 3.48 -0.03
CA ALA A 140 -11.56 4.64 0.82
C ALA A 140 -12.87 5.22 1.36
N LEU A 141 -13.87 5.42 0.50
CA LEU A 141 -15.18 5.93 0.92
C LEU A 141 -15.84 5.00 1.94
N ARG A 142 -15.90 3.69 1.64
CA ARG A 142 -16.49 2.71 2.56
C ARG A 142 -15.73 2.65 3.90
N GLY A 143 -14.40 2.69 3.85
CA GLY A 143 -13.56 2.69 5.04
C GLY A 143 -13.79 3.91 5.92
N VAL A 144 -13.76 5.11 5.33
CA VAL A 144 -14.02 6.37 6.04
C VAL A 144 -15.45 6.41 6.59
N GLU A 145 -16.45 5.98 5.83
CA GLU A 145 -17.85 5.91 6.29
C GLU A 145 -18.00 4.98 7.50
N ARG A 146 -17.33 3.83 7.48
CA ARG A 146 -17.47 2.78 8.50
C ARG A 146 -16.61 3.00 9.74
N PHE A 147 -15.38 3.48 9.56
CA PHE A 147 -14.38 3.56 10.62
C PHE A 147 -14.03 5.01 10.99
N GLY A 148 -14.46 5.99 10.20
CA GLY A 148 -14.06 7.40 10.33
C GLY A 148 -12.69 7.70 9.73
N GLU A 149 -11.90 6.67 9.42
CA GLU A 149 -10.58 6.77 8.80
C GLU A 149 -10.38 5.66 7.76
N PHE A 150 -9.43 5.87 6.85
CA PHE A 150 -8.94 4.83 5.95
C PHE A 150 -7.45 5.01 5.69
N ALA A 151 -6.68 3.92 5.73
CA ALA A 151 -5.26 3.95 5.44
C ALA A 151 -4.95 3.34 4.07
N LEU A 152 -4.22 4.07 3.25
CA LEU A 152 -3.69 3.61 1.97
C LEU A 152 -2.16 3.60 2.02
N PHE A 153 -1.59 2.44 1.70
CA PHE A 153 -0.17 2.26 1.42
C PHE A 153 -0.03 1.81 -0.03
N TRP A 154 0.72 2.56 -0.83
CA TRP A 154 0.84 2.28 -2.26
C TRP A 154 2.29 2.29 -2.68
N ASN A 155 2.83 1.10 -2.93
CA ASN A 155 4.16 0.89 -3.44
C ASN A 155 4.13 0.84 -4.97
N GLN A 156 5.02 1.58 -5.62
CA GLN A 156 5.16 1.62 -7.08
C GLN A 156 6.63 1.70 -7.52
N ASP A 157 6.88 1.29 -8.77
CA ASP A 157 8.20 1.29 -9.40
C ASP A 157 8.65 2.72 -9.76
N LEU A 158 9.76 3.17 -9.16
CA LEU A 158 10.39 4.47 -9.46
C LEU A 158 11.51 4.35 -10.52
N ASP A 159 12.20 3.22 -10.60
CA ASP A 159 13.35 3.06 -11.50
C ASP A 159 12.95 2.90 -12.98
N SER A 160 11.74 2.43 -13.26
CA SER A 160 11.20 2.43 -14.63
C SER A 160 11.12 3.84 -15.23
N VAL A 161 10.81 4.86 -14.41
CA VAL A 161 10.83 6.27 -14.81
C VAL A 161 12.24 6.69 -15.27
N VAL A 162 13.25 6.38 -14.46
CA VAL A 162 14.64 6.77 -14.75
C VAL A 162 15.17 6.05 -15.99
N ARG A 163 14.82 4.77 -16.19
CA ARG A 163 15.18 4.03 -17.42
C ARG A 163 14.60 4.64 -18.68
N ARG A 164 13.41 5.23 -18.59
CA ARG A 164 12.76 5.99 -19.67
C ARG A 164 13.32 7.41 -19.83
N ARG A 165 14.41 7.75 -19.11
CA ARG A 165 15.06 9.07 -19.08
C ARG A 165 14.13 10.20 -18.61
N ASN A 166 13.11 9.85 -17.82
CA ASN A 166 12.22 10.82 -17.21
C ASN A 166 12.75 11.28 -15.85
N ASN A 167 12.34 12.47 -15.43
CA ASN A 167 12.66 13.02 -14.11
C ASN A 167 11.80 12.33 -13.03
N SER A 168 12.45 11.69 -12.06
CA SER A 168 11.84 10.97 -10.93
C SER A 168 10.98 11.87 -10.06
N GLY A 169 11.47 13.07 -9.73
CA GLY A 169 10.74 14.07 -8.96
C GLY A 169 9.45 14.53 -9.64
N GLN A 170 9.52 14.83 -10.95
CA GLN A 170 8.32 15.18 -11.71
C GLN A 170 7.33 14.01 -11.82
N ALA A 171 7.81 12.77 -11.93
CA ALA A 171 6.91 11.61 -11.94
C ALA A 171 6.19 11.42 -10.59
N LEU A 172 6.89 11.66 -9.48
CA LEU A 172 6.30 11.68 -8.14
C LEU A 172 5.27 12.81 -7.97
N ARG A 173 5.56 14.03 -8.47
CA ARG A 173 4.58 15.13 -8.51
C ARG A 173 3.33 14.76 -9.31
N ARG A 174 3.51 14.23 -10.53
CA ARG A 174 2.36 13.77 -11.33
C ARG A 174 1.58 12.68 -10.61
N HIS A 175 2.26 11.77 -9.93
CA HIS A 175 1.59 10.73 -9.17
C HIS A 175 0.77 11.30 -8.00
N THR A 176 1.27 12.29 -7.26
CA THR A 176 0.48 12.94 -6.21
C THR A 176 -0.74 13.66 -6.77
N GLU A 177 -0.61 14.38 -7.88
CA GLU A 177 -1.74 15.02 -8.56
C GLU A 177 -2.81 14.00 -8.97
N MET A 178 -2.39 12.86 -9.53
CA MET A 178 -3.28 11.78 -9.94
C MET A 178 -4.02 11.17 -8.73
N VAL A 179 -3.30 10.91 -7.63
CA VAL A 179 -3.88 10.40 -6.38
C VAL A 179 -4.87 11.40 -5.77
N CYS A 180 -4.50 12.68 -5.70
CA CYS A 180 -5.38 13.74 -5.21
C CYS A 180 -6.66 13.84 -6.04
N LYS A 181 -6.53 13.77 -7.38
CA LYS A 181 -7.69 13.78 -8.29
C LYS A 181 -8.58 12.55 -8.09
N ALA A 182 -7.98 11.38 -7.89
CA ALA A 182 -8.69 10.13 -7.66
C ALA A 182 -9.45 10.09 -6.33
N LEU A 183 -8.84 10.62 -5.28
CA LEU A 183 -9.38 10.67 -3.93
C LEU A 183 -10.25 11.92 -3.67
N LYS A 184 -10.52 12.71 -4.71
CA LYS A 184 -11.34 13.91 -4.59
C LYS A 184 -12.73 13.57 -4.04
N GLY A 185 -13.14 14.30 -3.01
CA GLY A 185 -14.41 14.07 -2.31
C GLY A 185 -14.44 12.81 -1.42
N CYS A 186 -13.32 12.10 -1.20
CA CYS A 186 -13.24 11.05 -0.18
C CYS A 186 -13.14 11.60 1.25
N LEU A 187 -12.80 12.87 1.39
CA LEU A 187 -12.61 13.52 2.67
C LEU A 187 -13.79 14.45 2.98
N PRO A 188 -14.37 14.38 4.20
CA PRO A 188 -15.56 15.16 4.54
C PRO A 188 -15.29 16.67 4.70
N ARG A 189 -14.02 17.07 4.95
CA ARG A 189 -13.69 18.47 5.35
C ARG A 189 -12.79 19.23 4.39
N ARG A 190 -11.90 18.56 3.66
CA ARG A 190 -10.96 19.19 2.72
C ARG A 190 -10.51 18.19 1.67
N ASP A 191 -10.31 18.62 0.43
CA ASP A 191 -9.67 17.77 -0.57
C ASP A 191 -8.18 17.58 -0.27
N LEU A 192 -7.63 16.43 -0.66
CA LEU A 192 -6.19 16.22 -0.71
C LEU A 192 -5.59 17.08 -1.82
N VAL A 193 -4.51 17.80 -1.51
CA VAL A 193 -3.71 18.53 -2.51
C VAL A 193 -2.30 17.97 -2.58
N SER A 194 -1.68 18.11 -3.74
CA SER A 194 -0.41 17.46 -4.08
C SER A 194 0.74 17.87 -3.15
N GLU A 195 0.70 19.11 -2.64
CA GLU A 195 1.66 19.72 -1.72
C GLU A 195 1.60 19.08 -0.33
N MET A 196 0.46 18.52 0.06
CA MET A 196 0.33 17.76 1.30
C MET A 196 1.06 16.42 1.22
N LEU A 197 1.14 15.82 0.02
CA LEU A 197 1.74 14.50 -0.19
C LEU A 197 3.23 14.58 -0.55
N LEU A 198 3.65 15.65 -1.19
CA LEU A 198 5.06 15.95 -1.45
C LEU A 198 5.18 17.49 -1.52
N PRO A 199 5.72 18.12 -0.45
CA PRO A 199 5.92 19.57 -0.42
C PRO A 199 6.87 20.05 -1.52
N GLU A 200 6.75 21.32 -1.88
CA GLU A 200 7.63 21.98 -2.85
C GLU A 200 9.12 21.80 -2.48
N GLY A 201 9.94 21.45 -3.47
CA GLY A 201 11.37 21.15 -3.29
C GLY A 201 11.63 19.76 -2.70
N GLY A 202 10.58 19.00 -2.36
CA GLY A 202 10.72 17.59 -1.97
C GLY A 202 11.27 16.72 -3.09
N GLU A 203 11.04 17.10 -4.35
CA GLU A 203 11.53 16.41 -5.54
C GLU A 203 13.06 16.27 -5.57
N GLU A 204 13.78 17.29 -5.13
CA GLU A 204 15.25 17.33 -5.20
C GLU A 204 15.91 16.45 -4.14
N ARG A 205 15.14 16.09 -3.10
CA ARG A 205 15.61 15.29 -1.96
C ARG A 205 15.48 13.78 -2.20
N ILE A 206 14.97 13.37 -3.36
CA ILE A 206 14.72 11.96 -3.72
C ILE A 206 16.03 11.22 -4.05
N ASP A 207 16.93 11.85 -4.80
CA ASP A 207 18.14 11.18 -5.31
C ASP A 207 19.34 11.25 -4.34
N SER A 208 19.21 11.95 -3.21
CA SER A 208 20.26 12.07 -2.18
C SER A 208 20.42 10.82 -1.29
N GLY A 209 19.81 9.68 -1.65
CA GLY A 209 19.89 8.43 -0.88
C GLY A 209 19.04 8.45 0.39
N PHE A 210 18.11 9.38 0.50
CA PHE A 210 17.25 9.54 1.67
C PHE A 210 16.28 8.37 1.83
N VAL A 211 16.36 7.69 2.97
CA VAL A 211 15.43 6.63 3.40
C VAL A 211 14.47 7.23 4.43
N GLY A 212 13.36 7.80 3.95
CA GLY A 212 12.20 8.33 4.70
C GLY A 212 12.42 9.71 5.32
N VAL A 213 11.48 10.65 5.44
CA VAL A 213 10.08 10.83 4.98
C VAL A 213 10.04 12.13 4.17
N LEU A 214 9.67 12.06 2.89
CA LEU A 214 9.26 13.24 2.12
C LEU A 214 7.74 13.24 2.03
N GLY A 215 7.06 14.03 2.85
CA GLY A 215 5.68 14.48 2.64
C GLY A 215 4.53 13.46 2.69
N ALA A 216 4.78 12.19 2.36
CA ALA A 216 3.90 11.02 2.34
C ALA A 216 4.62 9.83 1.66
N PHE A 217 5.73 10.06 0.96
CA PHE A 217 6.54 9.04 0.31
C PHE A 217 7.72 8.58 1.17
N GLU A 218 7.92 7.26 1.15
CA GLU A 218 9.17 6.61 1.52
C GLU A 218 9.76 5.94 0.28
N ILE A 219 11.03 6.25 -0.02
CA ILE A 219 11.76 5.61 -1.12
C ILE A 219 12.72 4.61 -0.50
N TYR A 220 12.62 3.35 -0.94
CA TYR A 220 13.48 2.29 -0.48
C TYR A 220 14.06 1.52 -1.66
N ARG A 221 15.22 0.89 -1.41
CA ARG A 221 15.97 0.12 -2.41
C ARG A 221 16.44 -1.18 -1.77
N GLY A 222 16.17 -2.32 -2.40
CA GLY A 222 16.46 -3.63 -1.80
C GLY A 222 17.95 -3.96 -1.63
N LYS A 223 18.82 -3.45 -2.53
CA LYS A 223 20.30 -3.58 -2.50
C LYS A 223 20.92 -2.27 -3.00
N THR A 224 22.22 -2.02 -2.79
CA THR A 224 22.91 -0.78 -3.23
C THR A 224 22.75 -0.47 -4.74
N LYS A 225 22.60 -1.50 -5.58
CA LYS A 225 22.25 -1.39 -7.02
C LYS A 225 20.86 -1.93 -7.37
N GLY A 226 20.06 -2.27 -6.37
CA GLY A 226 18.73 -2.86 -6.51
C GLY A 226 17.68 -1.85 -6.96
N HIS A 227 16.49 -2.37 -7.23
CA HIS A 227 15.35 -1.61 -7.75
C HIS A 227 14.78 -0.66 -6.68
N ARG A 228 14.57 0.62 -7.04
CA ARG A 228 13.90 1.61 -6.18
C ARG A 228 12.38 1.51 -6.29
N MET A 229 11.74 1.53 -5.14
CA MET A 229 10.30 1.59 -4.99
C MET A 229 9.95 2.86 -4.22
N ALA A 230 8.84 3.50 -4.60
CA ALA A 230 8.25 4.61 -3.86
C ALA A 230 6.98 4.11 -3.18
N ASN A 231 6.91 4.24 -1.86
CA ASN A 231 5.74 3.92 -1.04
C ASN A 231 5.03 5.21 -0.62
N LEU A 232 3.84 5.46 -1.17
CA LEU A 232 2.93 6.51 -0.75
C LEU A 232 2.07 6.07 0.42
N ARG A 233 2.08 6.82 1.52
CA ARG A 233 1.25 6.57 2.70
C ARG A 233 0.24 7.68 2.91
N ILE A 234 -1.05 7.34 2.95
CA ILE A 234 -2.14 8.31 3.13
C ILE A 234 -3.08 7.82 4.22
N ILE A 235 -3.39 8.69 5.18
CA ILE A 235 -4.49 8.50 6.13
C ILE A 235 -5.60 9.49 5.77
N LEU A 236 -6.75 8.96 5.37
CA LEU A 236 -7.96 9.72 5.06
C LEU A 236 -8.82 9.86 6.32
N ARG A 237 -9.32 11.07 6.59
CA ARG A 237 -10.15 11.43 7.77
C ARG A 237 -10.99 12.68 7.53
#